data_AF-A0A937PB41-F1
#
_entry.id   AF-A0A937PB41-F1
#
_cell.length_a   1.000
_cell.length_b   1.000
_cell.length_c   1.000
_cell.angle_alpha   90.00
_cell.angle_beta   90.00
_cell.angle_gamma   90.00
#
_symmetry.space_group_name_H-M   'P 1'
#
loop_
_entity.id
_entity.type
_entity.pdbx_description
1 polymer ?
#
loop_
_entity_poly.entity_id
_entity_poly.type
_entity_poly.pdbx_seq_one_letter_code
_entity_poly.pdbx_strand_id
1 'polypeptide(L)'
;MAISDRTRKIIWARSGNRCAICQIELVQEKDPYNVHLNLGEECHIISKQPKGPRYFQITDFDYDGGDNLLLLCCNHHKMIDEQSESFPLEKLIQIKINHENWVKSTLGVSEPTDTTVNAQNHLINLIGFVSSKHDIEMNIQSSKQIYNTEKGLQLAFTEVESIQSQITSMVQAIQKSSPQYRIEVRNNNNRICDIRFKGFTFLAQFYQAYSNVAHDSYLLFGIVDGLFRPNGMAEDTAFHMPHLLDIIRLDFTVNDEGVFGWADQTNKSNFYSSKEITYIWVTKFFKRVLQ
;
A
#
# COMPACT_ATOMS: atom_id res chain seq x y z
N MET A 1 -24.72 -1.67 15.38
CA MET A 1 -25.96 -2.45 15.26
C MET A 1 -25.76 -3.72 16.05
N ALA A 2 -26.84 -4.40 16.44
CA ALA A 2 -26.76 -5.69 17.10
C ALA A 2 -26.86 -6.80 16.05
N ILE A 3 -26.21 -7.94 16.30
CA ILE A 3 -26.33 -9.15 15.48
C ILE A 3 -27.81 -9.50 15.31
N SER A 4 -28.25 -9.78 14.08
CA SER A 4 -29.66 -10.09 13.79
C SER A 4 -30.06 -11.48 14.30
N ASP A 5 -31.32 -11.68 14.68
CA ASP A 5 -31.81 -13.01 15.10
C ASP A 5 -31.65 -14.08 14.01
N ARG A 6 -31.74 -13.67 12.73
CA ARG A 6 -31.44 -14.55 11.60
C ARG A 6 -29.99 -15.02 11.65
N THR A 7 -29.05 -14.11 11.86
CA THR A 7 -27.63 -14.43 11.98
C THR A 7 -27.38 -15.32 13.19
N ARG A 8 -27.97 -14.99 14.36
CA ARG A 8 -27.89 -15.82 15.57
C ARG A 8 -28.32 -17.26 15.30
N LYS A 9 -29.50 -17.46 14.71
CA LYS A 9 -29.99 -18.81 14.37
C LYS A 9 -29.00 -19.58 13.49
N ILE A 10 -28.40 -18.92 12.51
CA ILE A 10 -27.42 -19.55 11.61
C ILE A 10 -26.16 -19.97 12.37
N ILE A 11 -25.53 -19.07 13.14
CA ILE A 11 -24.28 -19.38 13.83
C ILE A 11 -24.48 -20.43 14.93
N TRP A 12 -25.59 -20.34 15.67
CA TRP A 12 -25.93 -21.31 16.72
C TRP A 12 -26.21 -22.69 16.14
N ALA A 13 -26.92 -22.78 15.02
CA ALA A 13 -27.18 -24.04 14.32
C ALA A 13 -25.89 -24.64 13.72
N ARG A 14 -25.05 -23.83 13.06
CA ARG A 14 -23.78 -24.28 12.48
C ARG A 14 -22.79 -24.77 13.54
N SER A 15 -22.85 -24.19 14.74
CA SER A 15 -21.97 -24.52 15.86
C SER A 15 -22.47 -25.69 16.72
N GLY A 16 -23.69 -26.19 16.46
CA GLY A 16 -24.21 -27.41 17.10
C GLY A 16 -24.34 -27.32 18.63
N ASN A 17 -24.62 -26.14 19.19
CA ASN A 17 -24.64 -25.90 20.64
C ASN A 17 -23.30 -26.21 21.35
N ARG A 18 -22.18 -26.06 20.65
CA ARG A 18 -20.84 -26.40 21.17
C ARG A 18 -19.90 -25.22 21.01
N CYS A 19 -19.05 -24.97 22.00
CA CYS A 19 -17.99 -23.96 21.89
C CYS A 19 -17.04 -24.33 20.76
N ALA A 20 -16.68 -23.38 19.89
CA ALA A 20 -15.80 -23.65 18.76
C ALA A 20 -14.35 -24.03 19.14
N ILE A 21 -13.94 -23.82 20.40
CA ILE A 21 -12.59 -24.19 20.88
C ILE A 21 -12.63 -25.46 21.74
N CYS A 22 -13.40 -25.45 22.83
CA CYS A 22 -13.40 -26.58 23.78
C CYS A 22 -14.57 -27.56 23.61
N GLN A 23 -15.48 -27.29 22.68
CA GLN A 23 -16.66 -28.13 22.41
C GLN A 23 -17.54 -28.38 23.64
N ILE A 24 -17.45 -27.57 24.71
CA ILE A 24 -18.40 -27.64 25.81
C ILE A 24 -19.80 -27.26 25.31
N GLU A 25 -20.82 -27.87 25.89
CA GLU A 25 -22.21 -27.49 25.69
C GLU A 25 -22.46 -26.05 26.16
N LEU A 26 -23.04 -25.24 25.27
CA LEU A 26 -23.24 -23.81 25.52
C LEU A 26 -24.60 -23.52 26.17
N VAL A 27 -25.67 -24.13 25.67
CA VAL A 27 -26.99 -24.12 26.31
C VAL A 27 -27.18 -25.46 27.00
N GLN A 28 -27.28 -25.41 28.32
CA GLN A 28 -27.44 -26.60 29.15
C GLN A 28 -28.92 -26.85 29.49
N GLU A 29 -29.19 -28.07 29.95
CA GLU A 29 -30.49 -28.44 30.49
C GLU A 29 -30.91 -27.56 31.67
N LYS A 30 -32.21 -27.54 31.93
CA LYS A 30 -32.79 -26.73 32.98
C LYS A 30 -32.27 -27.15 34.36
N ASP A 31 -32.00 -26.15 35.18
CA ASP A 31 -31.78 -26.38 36.61
C ASP A 31 -33.11 -26.74 37.32
N PRO A 32 -33.07 -27.11 38.62
CA PRO A 32 -34.28 -27.37 39.40
C PRO A 32 -35.27 -26.19 39.48
N TYR A 33 -34.85 -24.99 39.09
CA TYR A 33 -35.66 -23.77 39.05
C TYR A 33 -36.17 -23.44 37.63
N ASN A 34 -36.05 -24.39 36.69
CA ASN A 34 -36.58 -24.29 35.32
C ASN A 34 -35.89 -23.21 34.46
N VAL A 35 -34.64 -22.86 34.78
CA VAL A 35 -33.83 -21.86 34.05
C VAL A 35 -32.81 -22.57 33.16
N HIS A 36 -32.74 -22.20 31.89
CA HIS A 36 -31.65 -22.62 31.01
C HIS A 36 -30.39 -21.79 31.27
N LEU A 37 -29.26 -22.46 31.46
CA LEU A 37 -27.97 -21.80 31.48
C LEU A 37 -27.44 -21.65 30.05
N ASN A 38 -27.22 -20.41 29.62
CA ASN A 38 -26.56 -20.09 28.36
C ASN A 38 -25.16 -19.52 28.63
N LEU A 39 -24.13 -20.31 28.30
CA LEU A 39 -22.71 -19.94 28.39
C LEU A 39 -22.15 -19.39 27.06
N GLY A 40 -22.94 -19.45 25.99
CA GLY A 40 -22.49 -19.13 24.64
C GLY A 40 -22.52 -17.63 24.36
N GLU A 41 -21.45 -17.15 23.75
CA GLU A 41 -21.25 -15.77 23.34
C GLU A 41 -20.87 -15.70 21.86
N GLU A 42 -21.35 -14.64 21.22
CA GLU A 42 -21.22 -14.39 19.79
C GLU A 42 -20.02 -13.45 19.60
N CYS A 43 -18.89 -14.02 19.21
CA CYS A 43 -17.62 -13.31 19.12
C CYS A 43 -17.34 -12.88 17.68
N HIS A 44 -16.99 -11.61 17.51
CA HIS A 44 -16.49 -11.09 16.24
C HIS A 44 -15.05 -11.54 15.98
N ILE A 45 -14.84 -12.12 14.80
CA ILE A 45 -13.50 -12.44 14.29
C ILE A 45 -12.76 -11.13 13.99
N ILE A 46 -13.37 -10.25 13.19
CA ILE A 46 -12.91 -8.88 12.92
C ILE A 46 -13.78 -7.88 13.68
N SER A 47 -13.16 -7.03 14.48
CA SER A 47 -13.88 -5.97 15.22
C SER A 47 -14.11 -4.72 14.37
N LYS A 48 -15.28 -4.11 14.55
CA LYS A 48 -15.61 -2.78 14.00
C LYS A 48 -15.09 -1.63 14.86
N GLN A 49 -14.67 -1.89 16.10
CA GLN A 49 -14.30 -0.84 17.05
C GLN A 49 -12.85 -0.44 16.85
N PRO A 50 -12.51 0.86 16.65
CA PRO A 50 -11.13 1.31 16.40
C PRO A 50 -10.08 0.92 17.44
N LYS A 51 -10.50 0.55 18.66
CA LYS A 51 -9.64 0.06 19.74
C LYS A 51 -10.00 -1.36 20.20
N GLY A 52 -10.84 -2.04 19.43
CA GLY A 52 -11.25 -3.42 19.70
C GLY A 52 -10.20 -4.42 19.22
N PRO A 53 -10.25 -5.66 19.72
CA PRO A 53 -9.39 -6.75 19.25
C PRO A 53 -9.54 -6.93 17.73
N ARG A 54 -8.41 -7.02 17.01
CA ARG A 54 -8.40 -7.27 15.55
C ARG A 54 -9.27 -6.27 14.77
N TYR A 55 -9.15 -4.98 15.09
CA TYR A 55 -9.84 -3.91 14.36
C TYR A 55 -9.29 -3.78 12.94
N PHE A 56 -10.19 -3.93 11.96
CA PHE A 56 -9.91 -3.54 10.58
C PHE A 56 -11.03 -2.66 10.08
N GLN A 57 -10.70 -1.47 9.58
CA GLN A 57 -11.63 -0.64 8.82
C GLN A 57 -11.77 -1.20 7.41
N ILE A 58 -12.95 -1.74 7.10
CA ILE A 58 -13.28 -2.37 5.81
C ILE A 58 -14.60 -1.76 5.33
N THR A 59 -14.56 -1.16 4.14
CA THR A 59 -15.76 -0.60 3.49
C THR A 59 -16.67 -1.73 3.02
N ASP A 60 -17.99 -1.55 3.19
CA ASP A 60 -19.03 -2.51 2.78
C ASP A 60 -18.92 -3.92 3.39
N PHE A 61 -18.18 -4.06 4.50
CA PHE A 61 -18.06 -5.32 5.22
C PHE A 61 -19.20 -5.53 6.22
N ASP A 62 -19.81 -6.72 6.20
CA ASP A 62 -20.82 -7.11 7.17
C ASP A 62 -20.17 -7.63 8.46
N TYR A 63 -19.82 -6.70 9.35
CA TYR A 63 -19.24 -7.02 10.65
C TYR A 63 -20.17 -7.90 11.50
N ASP A 64 -21.49 -7.77 11.36
CA ASP A 64 -22.47 -8.55 12.13
C ASP A 64 -22.92 -9.81 11.37
N GLY A 65 -22.23 -10.15 10.28
CA GLY A 65 -22.50 -11.31 9.43
C GLY A 65 -22.02 -12.62 10.05
N GLY A 66 -22.75 -13.71 9.78
CA GLY A 66 -22.48 -15.02 10.37
C GLY A 66 -21.11 -15.62 10.02
N ASP A 67 -20.51 -15.16 8.93
CA ASP A 67 -19.17 -15.59 8.50
C ASP A 67 -18.06 -14.87 9.30
N ASN A 68 -18.34 -13.66 9.82
CA ASN A 68 -17.44 -12.92 10.72
C ASN A 68 -17.64 -13.29 12.21
N LEU A 69 -18.50 -14.25 12.53
CA LEU A 69 -18.85 -14.61 13.91
C LEU A 69 -18.40 -16.02 14.27
N LEU A 70 -17.85 -16.14 15.47
CA LEU A 70 -17.55 -17.40 16.16
C LEU A 70 -18.51 -17.57 17.34
N LEU A 71 -18.91 -18.81 17.63
CA LEU A 71 -19.66 -19.11 18.84
C LEU A 71 -18.76 -19.78 19.86
N LEU A 72 -18.59 -19.14 21.02
CA LEU A 72 -17.65 -19.54 22.07
C LEU A 72 -18.33 -19.58 23.42
N CYS A 73 -17.75 -20.29 24.40
CA CYS A 73 -18.14 -20.05 25.79
C CYS A 73 -17.49 -18.77 26.32
N CYS A 74 -18.08 -18.15 27.35
CA CYS A 74 -17.60 -16.90 27.94
C CYS A 74 -16.10 -16.89 28.29
N ASN A 75 -15.55 -18.02 28.77
CA ASN A 75 -14.12 -18.15 29.08
C ASN A 75 -13.25 -17.99 27.82
N HIS A 76 -13.61 -18.66 26.74
CA HIS A 76 -12.83 -18.62 25.50
C HIS A 76 -13.03 -17.31 24.75
N HIS A 77 -14.23 -16.71 24.78
CA HIS A 77 -14.46 -15.40 24.20
C HIS A 77 -13.57 -14.35 24.87
N LYS A 78 -13.58 -14.28 26.21
CA LYS A 78 -12.70 -13.39 26.96
C LYS A 78 -11.22 -13.64 26.65
N MET A 79 -10.80 -14.91 26.61
CA MET A 79 -9.41 -15.27 26.33
C MET A 79 -8.94 -14.76 24.97
N ILE A 80 -9.72 -14.93 23.90
CA ILE A 80 -9.29 -14.50 22.56
C ILE A 80 -9.31 -12.99 22.37
N ASP A 81 -10.12 -12.28 23.14
CA ASP A 81 -10.16 -10.82 23.13
C ASP A 81 -8.99 -10.22 23.91
N GLU A 82 -8.65 -10.79 25.07
CA GLU A 82 -7.50 -10.33 25.87
C GLU A 82 -6.15 -10.76 25.29
N GLN A 83 -6.11 -11.89 24.57
CA GLN A 83 -4.88 -12.45 23.99
C GLN A 83 -4.88 -12.36 22.45
N SER A 84 -5.30 -11.21 21.91
CA SER A 84 -5.50 -11.04 20.46
C SER A 84 -4.28 -11.36 19.60
N GLU A 85 -3.06 -11.17 20.10
CA GLU A 85 -1.81 -11.53 19.39
C GLU A 85 -1.64 -13.05 19.25
N SER A 86 -2.08 -13.82 20.26
CA SER A 86 -2.04 -15.30 20.23
C SER A 86 -3.22 -15.92 19.47
N PHE A 87 -4.24 -15.10 19.16
CA PHE A 87 -5.41 -15.45 18.39
C PHE A 87 -5.57 -14.50 17.21
N PRO A 88 -4.61 -14.52 16.26
CA PRO A 88 -4.70 -13.72 15.06
C PRO A 88 -5.88 -14.19 14.19
N LEU A 89 -6.25 -13.36 13.23
CA LEU A 89 -7.41 -13.56 12.36
C LEU A 89 -7.43 -14.97 11.73
N GLU A 90 -6.31 -15.39 11.17
CA GLU A 90 -6.16 -16.65 10.44
C GLU A 90 -6.46 -17.84 11.35
N LYS A 91 -6.02 -17.76 12.61
CA LYS A 91 -6.26 -18.80 13.61
C LYS A 91 -7.73 -18.88 13.99
N LEU A 92 -8.42 -17.75 14.18
CA LEU A 92 -9.84 -17.74 14.49
C LEU A 92 -10.68 -18.29 13.32
N ILE A 93 -10.33 -17.93 12.09
CA ILE A 93 -10.97 -18.50 10.89
C ILE A 93 -10.78 -20.01 10.83
N GLN A 94 -9.56 -20.50 11.09
CA GLN A 94 -9.30 -21.94 11.10
C GLN A 94 -10.10 -22.66 12.21
N ILE A 95 -10.22 -22.05 13.40
CA ILE A 95 -11.05 -22.58 14.49
C ILE A 95 -12.51 -22.69 14.03
N LYS A 96 -13.08 -21.65 13.41
CA LYS A 96 -14.45 -21.68 12.86
C LYS A 96 -14.65 -22.82 11.87
N ILE A 97 -13.77 -22.90 10.87
CA ILE A 97 -13.87 -23.89 9.79
C ILE A 97 -13.77 -25.31 10.37
N ASN A 98 -12.78 -25.56 11.23
CA ASN A 98 -12.60 -26.86 11.85
C ASN A 98 -13.82 -27.27 12.69
N HIS A 99 -14.35 -26.34 13.47
CA HIS A 99 -15.51 -26.59 14.32
C HIS A 99 -16.78 -26.86 13.50
N GLU A 100 -17.12 -26.00 12.55
CA GLU A 100 -18.32 -26.18 11.74
C GLU A 100 -18.26 -27.46 10.89
N ASN A 101 -17.07 -27.83 10.40
CA ASN A 101 -16.86 -29.10 9.71
C ASN A 101 -17.02 -30.29 10.66
N TRP A 102 -16.50 -30.20 11.88
CA TRP A 102 -16.68 -31.22 12.92
C TRP A 102 -18.16 -31.40 13.30
N VAL A 103 -18.93 -30.32 13.44
CA VAL A 103 -20.37 -30.40 13.69
C VAL A 103 -21.08 -31.11 12.52
N LYS A 104 -20.78 -30.72 11.28
CA LYS A 104 -21.39 -31.34 10.08
C LYS A 104 -21.09 -32.82 9.97
N SER A 105 -19.84 -33.22 10.19
CA SER A 105 -19.44 -34.63 10.13
C SER A 105 -20.09 -35.45 11.23
N THR A 106 -20.19 -34.90 12.45
CA THR A 106 -20.85 -35.55 13.59
C THR A 106 -22.34 -35.77 13.37
N LEU A 107 -23.03 -34.82 12.72
CA LEU A 107 -24.46 -34.92 12.42
C LEU A 107 -24.78 -35.79 11.20
N GLY A 108 -23.80 -36.42 10.55
CA GLY A 108 -24.00 -37.34 9.43
C GLY A 108 -24.47 -36.66 8.13
N VAL A 109 -24.23 -35.36 7.98
CA VAL A 109 -24.59 -34.62 6.76
C VAL A 109 -23.51 -34.86 5.70
N SER A 110 -23.81 -35.64 4.66
CA SER A 110 -22.87 -35.98 3.57
C SER A 110 -22.65 -34.82 2.59
N GLU A 111 -21.37 -34.53 2.31
CA GLU A 111 -20.73 -33.61 1.33
C GLU A 111 -21.28 -32.16 1.17
N PRO A 112 -20.39 -31.19 0.85
CA PRO A 112 -20.70 -29.78 1.00
C PRO A 112 -21.71 -29.31 -0.05
N THR A 113 -22.89 -28.93 0.39
CA THR A 113 -23.84 -28.15 -0.42
C THR A 113 -23.23 -26.79 -0.82
N ASP A 114 -23.64 -26.21 -1.95
CA ASP A 114 -23.14 -24.92 -2.51
C ASP A 114 -22.96 -23.80 -1.46
N THR A 115 -23.85 -23.75 -0.46
CA THR A 115 -23.78 -22.82 0.68
C THR A 115 -22.51 -22.94 1.54
N THR A 116 -21.92 -24.12 1.62
CA THR A 116 -20.73 -24.41 2.43
C THR A 116 -19.45 -23.98 1.74
N VAL A 117 -19.37 -24.23 0.42
CA VAL A 117 -18.26 -23.81 -0.43
C VAL A 117 -18.19 -22.28 -0.49
N ASN A 118 -19.34 -21.61 -0.59
CA ASN A 118 -19.40 -20.15 -0.60
C ASN A 118 -18.94 -19.50 0.72
N ALA A 119 -19.31 -20.06 1.88
CA ALA A 119 -18.84 -19.57 3.17
C ALA A 119 -17.33 -19.75 3.36
N GLN A 120 -16.78 -20.90 2.96
CA GLN A 120 -15.33 -21.15 2.98
C GLN A 120 -14.56 -20.22 2.04
N ASN A 121 -15.06 -20.00 0.81
CA ASN A 121 -14.48 -19.06 -0.14
C ASN A 121 -14.49 -17.62 0.39
N HIS A 122 -15.56 -17.21 1.09
CA HIS A 122 -15.65 -15.88 1.69
C HIS A 122 -14.64 -15.69 2.83
N LEU A 123 -14.41 -16.72 3.65
CA LEU A 123 -13.37 -16.72 4.70
C LEU A 123 -11.96 -16.68 4.10
N ILE A 124 -11.70 -17.42 3.01
CA ILE A 124 -10.43 -17.37 2.28
C ILE A 124 -10.19 -15.98 1.68
N ASN A 125 -11.20 -15.35 1.10
CA ASN A 125 -11.11 -14.00 0.57
C ASN A 125 -10.84 -12.96 1.69
N LEU A 126 -11.44 -13.16 2.86
CA LEU A 126 -11.20 -12.31 4.03
C LEU A 126 -9.74 -12.40 4.51
N ILE A 127 -9.17 -13.61 4.54
CA ILE A 127 -7.75 -13.82 4.82
C ILE A 127 -6.89 -13.06 3.81
N GLY A 128 -7.14 -13.24 2.51
CA GLY A 128 -6.39 -12.54 1.46
C GLY A 128 -6.46 -11.01 1.58
N PHE A 129 -7.64 -10.47 1.89
CA PHE A 129 -7.83 -9.04 2.10
C PHE A 129 -7.05 -8.51 3.31
N VAL A 130 -7.09 -9.21 4.45
CA VAL A 130 -6.41 -8.74 5.65
C VAL A 130 -4.90 -8.93 5.59
N SER A 131 -4.41 -10.06 5.05
CA SER A 131 -2.97 -10.27 4.85
C SER A 131 -2.38 -9.19 3.95
N SER A 132 -3.05 -8.86 2.83
CA SER A 132 -2.58 -7.77 1.95
C SER A 132 -2.52 -6.41 2.65
N LYS A 133 -3.52 -6.08 3.49
CA LYS A 133 -3.51 -4.84 4.27
C LYS A 133 -2.38 -4.83 5.30
N HIS A 134 -2.14 -5.94 5.99
CA HIS A 134 -1.04 -6.07 6.94
C HIS A 134 0.33 -5.95 6.27
N ASP A 135 0.53 -6.60 5.12
CA ASP A 135 1.77 -6.51 4.35
C ASP A 135 2.03 -5.07 3.87
N ILE A 136 0.98 -4.35 3.45
CA ILE A 136 1.05 -2.93 3.10
C ILE A 136 1.44 -2.09 4.33
N GLU A 137 0.79 -2.29 5.49
CA GLU A 137 1.10 -1.57 6.72
C GLU A 137 2.53 -1.80 7.21
N MET A 138 3.02 -3.05 7.17
CA MET A 138 4.41 -3.37 7.48
C MET A 138 5.38 -2.73 6.48
N ASN A 139 5.06 -2.76 5.18
CA ASN A 139 5.86 -2.12 4.15
C ASN A 139 5.97 -0.60 4.40
N ILE A 140 4.85 0.08 4.65
CA ILE A 140 4.81 1.51 4.97
C ILE A 140 5.68 1.84 6.19
N GLN A 141 5.55 1.08 7.28
CA GLN A 141 6.34 1.31 8.49
C GLN A 141 7.83 1.10 8.22
N SER A 142 8.20 0.04 7.51
CA SER A 142 9.59 -0.24 7.16
C SER A 142 10.19 0.86 6.26
N SER A 143 9.45 1.32 5.25
CA SER A 143 9.89 2.38 4.34
C SER A 143 10.03 3.72 5.07
N LYS A 144 9.11 4.07 5.97
CA LYS A 144 9.21 5.28 6.81
C LYS A 144 10.43 5.24 7.75
N GLN A 145 10.76 4.07 8.29
CA GLN A 145 11.99 3.89 9.08
C GLN A 145 13.23 4.05 8.20
N ILE A 146 13.26 3.42 7.03
CA ILE A 146 14.38 3.51 6.08
C ILE A 146 14.59 4.94 5.58
N TYR A 147 13.52 5.69 5.32
CA TYR A 147 13.58 7.05 4.77
C TYR A 147 14.48 8.00 5.58
N ASN A 148 14.45 7.89 6.91
CA ASN A 148 15.21 8.75 7.83
C ASN A 148 16.63 8.22 8.13
N THR A 149 17.16 7.34 7.29
CA THR A 149 18.49 6.74 7.47
C THR A 149 19.39 7.00 6.27
N GLU A 150 20.68 6.72 6.42
CA GLU A 150 21.64 6.71 5.30
C GLU A 150 21.19 5.78 4.17
N LYS A 151 20.52 4.66 4.52
CA LYS A 151 19.96 3.74 3.52
C LYS A 151 18.87 4.39 2.67
N GLY A 152 18.04 5.24 3.26
CA GLY A 152 17.06 6.04 2.53
C GLY A 152 17.73 6.98 1.53
N LEU A 153 18.85 7.59 1.90
CA LEU A 153 19.61 8.45 1.00
C LEU A 153 20.25 7.66 -0.16
N GLN A 154 20.75 6.44 0.10
CA GLN A 154 21.26 5.55 -0.96
C GLN A 154 20.16 5.13 -1.95
N LEU A 155 18.92 4.93 -1.46
CA LEU A 155 17.77 4.69 -2.35
C LEU A 155 17.49 5.91 -3.22
N ALA A 156 17.52 7.12 -2.67
CA ALA A 156 17.37 8.35 -3.46
C ALA A 156 18.44 8.44 -4.57
N PHE A 157 19.70 8.11 -4.27
CA PHE A 157 20.75 8.07 -5.30
C PHE A 157 20.48 7.01 -6.38
N THR A 158 19.98 5.83 -6.00
CA THR A 158 19.62 4.79 -6.96
C THR A 158 18.49 5.26 -7.90
N GLU A 159 17.49 5.95 -7.37
CA GLU A 159 16.42 6.55 -8.17
C GLU A 159 16.95 7.65 -9.12
N VAL A 160 17.90 8.46 -8.65
CA VAL A 160 18.58 9.49 -9.47
C VAL A 160 19.39 8.86 -10.62
N GLU A 161 20.11 7.78 -10.36
CA GLU A 161 20.83 7.02 -11.39
C GLU A 161 19.86 6.40 -12.42
N SER A 162 18.71 5.90 -11.95
CA SER A 162 17.63 5.41 -12.80
C SER A 162 17.09 6.51 -13.71
N ILE A 163 16.84 7.71 -13.19
CA ILE A 163 16.42 8.88 -13.99
C ILE A 163 17.46 9.20 -15.08
N GLN A 164 18.74 9.27 -14.72
CA GLN A 164 19.81 9.56 -15.67
C GLN A 164 19.87 8.52 -16.80
N SER A 165 19.76 7.24 -16.45
CA SER A 165 19.73 6.12 -17.41
C SER A 165 18.52 6.21 -18.35
N GLN A 166 17.35 6.55 -17.82
CA GLN A 166 16.13 6.72 -18.60
C GLN A 166 16.21 7.91 -19.56
N ILE A 167 16.67 9.08 -19.09
CA ILE A 167 16.90 10.25 -19.96
C ILE A 167 17.82 9.87 -21.12
N THR A 168 18.95 9.22 -20.81
CA THR A 168 19.94 8.82 -21.80
C THR A 168 19.33 7.87 -22.83
N SER A 169 18.57 6.87 -22.38
CA SER A 169 17.90 5.90 -23.25
C SER A 169 16.85 6.54 -24.16
N MET A 170 16.04 7.46 -23.62
CA MET A 170 15.04 8.20 -24.39
C MET A 170 15.68 9.05 -25.47
N VAL A 171 16.74 9.79 -25.13
CA VAL A 171 17.45 10.62 -26.11
C VAL A 171 18.12 9.77 -27.19
N GLN A 172 18.77 8.65 -26.82
CA GLN A 172 19.35 7.73 -27.79
C GLN A 172 18.30 7.15 -28.76
N ALA A 173 17.12 6.80 -28.27
CA ALA A 173 16.02 6.33 -29.11
C ALA A 173 15.55 7.41 -30.10
N ILE A 174 15.42 8.66 -29.64
CA ILE A 174 15.04 9.79 -30.50
C ILE A 174 16.12 10.04 -31.55
N GLN A 175 17.39 10.11 -31.15
CA GLN A 175 18.53 10.33 -32.03
C GLN A 175 18.64 9.23 -33.11
N LYS A 176 18.36 7.97 -32.75
CA LYS A 176 18.31 6.85 -33.71
C LYS A 176 17.16 6.99 -34.71
N SER A 177 15.99 7.46 -34.27
CA SER A 177 14.83 7.67 -35.13
C SER A 177 14.93 8.91 -36.02
N SER A 178 15.72 9.90 -35.60
CA SER A 178 15.86 11.21 -36.26
C SER A 178 17.32 11.67 -36.27
N PRO A 179 18.20 11.00 -37.07
CA PRO A 179 19.64 11.24 -37.06
C PRO A 179 20.05 12.65 -37.53
N GLN A 180 19.16 13.37 -38.21
CA GLN A 180 19.35 14.74 -38.65
C GLN A 180 19.35 15.76 -37.50
N TYR A 181 18.73 15.41 -36.37
CA TYR A 181 18.73 16.27 -35.19
C TYR A 181 20.00 16.05 -34.40
N ARG A 182 20.63 17.13 -33.95
CA ARG A 182 21.76 17.05 -33.01
C ARG A 182 21.24 17.32 -31.60
N ILE A 183 20.99 16.26 -30.86
CA ILE A 183 20.56 16.32 -29.47
C ILE A 183 21.77 16.00 -28.59
N GLU A 184 22.10 16.87 -27.66
CA GLU A 184 23.25 16.69 -26.77
C GLU A 184 22.78 16.35 -25.36
N VAL A 185 23.31 15.26 -24.79
CA VAL A 185 23.16 14.92 -23.36
C VAL A 185 24.48 15.22 -22.68
N ARG A 186 24.45 16.02 -21.61
CA ARG A 186 25.66 16.37 -20.85
C ARG A 186 25.49 16.02 -19.38
N ASN A 187 26.56 15.56 -18.74
CA ASN A 187 26.58 15.51 -17.28
C ASN A 187 26.71 16.95 -16.73
N ASN A 188 25.94 17.28 -15.71
CA ASN A 188 25.88 18.62 -15.12
C ASN A 188 26.56 18.70 -13.74
N ASN A 189 27.27 17.66 -13.31
CA ASN A 189 27.93 17.53 -12.00
C ASN A 189 26.99 17.59 -10.78
N ASN A 190 25.69 17.81 -10.99
CA ASN A 190 24.62 17.73 -9.98
C ASN A 190 23.89 16.38 -10.09
N ARG A 191 24.67 15.32 -10.34
CA ARG A 191 24.32 13.90 -10.28
C ARG A 191 23.28 13.36 -11.29
N ILE A 192 22.85 14.13 -12.29
CA ILE A 192 22.02 13.59 -13.40
C ILE A 192 22.62 14.03 -14.75
N CYS A 193 21.90 14.81 -15.54
CA CYS A 193 22.29 15.27 -16.86
C CYS A 193 21.34 16.38 -17.35
N ASP A 194 21.77 17.11 -18.37
CA ASP A 194 20.90 18.03 -19.11
C ASP A 194 20.77 17.57 -20.56
N ILE A 195 19.64 17.91 -21.19
CA ILE A 195 19.44 17.75 -22.64
C ILE A 195 19.50 19.12 -23.30
N ARG A 196 20.23 19.25 -24.40
CA ARG A 196 20.23 20.44 -25.25
C ARG A 196 19.73 20.14 -26.64
N PHE A 197 18.84 20.97 -27.12
CA PHE A 197 18.27 20.83 -28.46
C PHE A 197 17.70 22.15 -28.96
N LYS A 198 18.08 22.56 -30.18
CA LYS A 198 17.60 23.79 -30.87
C LYS A 198 17.60 25.06 -30.00
N GLY A 199 18.63 25.29 -29.21
CA GLY A 199 18.75 26.49 -28.35
C GLY A 199 18.03 26.38 -27.00
N PHE A 200 17.30 25.29 -26.74
CA PHE A 200 16.67 25.03 -25.45
C PHE A 200 17.49 24.04 -24.64
N THR A 201 17.40 24.17 -23.31
CA THR A 201 17.98 23.20 -22.37
C THR A 201 16.89 22.64 -21.45
N PHE A 202 16.88 21.32 -21.30
CA PHE A 202 16.21 20.64 -20.20
C PHE A 202 17.22 20.41 -19.08
N LEU A 203 16.97 21.00 -17.93
CA LEU A 203 17.76 20.85 -16.71
C LEU A 203 17.18 19.70 -15.89
N ALA A 204 17.99 18.70 -15.57
CA ALA A 204 17.65 17.68 -14.59
C ALA A 204 18.74 17.58 -13.53
N GLN A 205 18.44 17.98 -12.30
CA GLN A 205 19.43 18.16 -11.25
C GLN A 205 18.93 17.54 -9.94
N PHE A 206 19.84 16.92 -9.20
CA PHE A 206 19.54 16.42 -7.86
C PHE A 206 20.36 17.18 -6.81
N TYR A 207 19.67 17.73 -5.82
CA TYR A 207 20.27 18.44 -4.70
C TYR A 207 20.16 17.57 -3.46
N GLN A 208 21.31 17.15 -2.94
CA GLN A 208 21.40 16.42 -1.69
C GLN A 208 21.32 17.41 -0.51
N ALA A 209 20.57 17.08 0.52
CA ALA A 209 20.59 17.81 1.79
C ALA A 209 21.96 17.70 2.51
N TYR A 210 22.25 18.65 3.41
CA TYR A 210 23.49 18.65 4.19
C TYR A 210 23.61 17.46 5.17
N SER A 211 22.50 16.82 5.51
CA SER A 211 22.46 15.65 6.38
C SER A 211 22.65 14.35 5.60
N ASN A 212 23.24 13.32 6.23
CA ASN A 212 23.37 11.96 5.66
C ASN A 212 22.03 11.18 5.64
N VAL A 213 20.92 11.86 5.38
CA VAL A 213 19.57 11.28 5.28
C VAL A 213 18.87 11.81 4.04
N ALA A 214 17.83 11.11 3.59
CA ALA A 214 17.12 11.45 2.36
C ALA A 214 16.25 12.72 2.48
N HIS A 215 15.90 13.09 3.71
CA HIS A 215 15.11 14.28 4.01
C HIS A 215 15.73 15.55 3.40
N ASP A 216 14.89 16.46 2.92
CA ASP A 216 15.26 17.71 2.24
C ASP A 216 16.08 17.57 0.95
N SER A 217 16.32 16.34 0.47
CA SER A 217 16.90 16.14 -0.85
C SER A 217 15.82 16.24 -1.92
N TYR A 218 16.08 16.99 -2.98
CA TYR A 218 15.07 17.26 -4.00
C TYR A 218 15.63 17.14 -5.43
N LEU A 219 14.74 16.70 -6.31
CA LEU A 219 14.91 16.70 -7.76
C LEU A 219 14.39 18.03 -8.32
N LEU A 220 15.14 18.62 -9.24
CA LEU A 220 14.75 19.82 -9.96
C LEU A 220 14.76 19.55 -11.46
N PHE A 221 13.60 19.66 -12.07
CA PHE A 221 13.43 19.62 -13.51
C PHE A 221 13.03 21.00 -14.02
N GLY A 222 13.66 21.46 -15.09
CA GLY A 222 13.37 22.77 -15.67
C GLY A 222 13.60 22.82 -17.18
N ILE A 223 12.88 23.72 -17.85
CA ILE A 223 13.05 23.99 -19.29
C ILE A 223 13.39 25.46 -19.45
N VAL A 224 14.44 25.75 -20.19
CA VAL A 224 14.97 27.10 -20.43
C VAL A 224 15.23 27.33 -21.92
N ASP A 225 14.98 28.54 -22.43
CA ASP A 225 15.21 28.94 -23.84
C ASP A 225 16.64 29.48 -24.08
N GLY A 226 17.63 28.86 -23.43
CA GLY A 226 19.03 29.20 -23.64
C GLY A 226 19.96 28.02 -23.43
N LEU A 227 21.20 28.20 -23.90
CA LEU A 227 22.27 27.22 -23.77
C LEU A 227 23.15 27.55 -22.56
N PHE A 228 23.78 26.52 -22.02
CA PHE A 228 24.72 26.63 -20.92
C PHE A 228 26.13 26.25 -21.38
N ARG A 229 27.15 26.42 -20.56
CA ARG A 229 28.49 25.86 -20.75
C ARG A 229 28.65 24.63 -19.85
N PRO A 230 29.60 23.72 -20.09
CA PRO A 230 29.82 22.53 -19.25
C PRO A 230 29.91 22.82 -17.75
N ASN A 231 30.40 24.00 -17.37
CA ASN A 231 30.49 24.48 -15.99
C ASN A 231 29.17 25.02 -15.40
N GLY A 232 28.04 24.91 -16.12
CA GLY A 232 26.72 25.34 -15.64
C GLY A 232 26.43 26.84 -15.80
N MET A 233 27.36 27.64 -16.33
CA MET A 233 27.11 29.05 -16.63
C MET A 233 26.33 29.19 -17.93
N ALA A 234 25.53 30.26 -18.09
CA ALA A 234 24.92 30.58 -19.38
C ALA A 234 26.00 30.70 -20.47
N GLU A 235 25.70 30.23 -21.66
CA GLU A 235 26.57 30.49 -22.81
C GLU A 235 26.46 31.98 -23.14
N ASP A 236 27.58 32.69 -22.97
CA ASP A 236 27.68 34.13 -23.21
C ASP A 236 27.51 34.44 -24.70
N THR A 237 26.25 34.54 -25.12
CA THR A 237 25.87 35.12 -26.40
C THR A 237 25.35 36.52 -26.10
N ALA A 238 25.97 37.53 -26.69
CA ALA A 238 25.73 38.96 -26.39
C ALA A 238 24.28 39.45 -26.59
N PHE A 239 23.34 38.57 -26.97
CA PHE A 239 21.97 38.89 -27.36
C PHE A 239 20.89 37.93 -26.83
N HIS A 240 21.24 36.90 -26.04
CA HIS A 240 20.24 35.94 -25.53
C HIS A 240 20.54 35.47 -24.10
N MET A 241 19.85 36.05 -23.12
CA MET A 241 19.86 35.58 -21.74
C MET A 241 18.90 34.38 -21.62
N PRO A 242 19.29 33.25 -21.00
CA PRO A 242 18.38 32.13 -20.81
C PRO A 242 17.20 32.52 -19.90
N HIS A 243 15.97 32.24 -20.34
CA HIS A 243 14.75 32.41 -19.57
C HIS A 243 14.18 31.06 -19.14
N LEU A 244 13.66 31.01 -17.92
CA LEU A 244 12.95 29.85 -17.40
C LEU A 244 11.55 29.79 -18.00
N LEU A 245 11.27 28.74 -18.76
CA LEU A 245 9.97 28.49 -19.34
C LEU A 245 9.08 27.66 -18.42
N ASP A 246 9.67 26.71 -17.71
CA ASP A 246 8.94 25.81 -16.83
C ASP A 246 9.86 25.17 -15.78
N ILE A 247 9.33 24.84 -14.62
CA ILE A 247 10.08 24.25 -13.51
C ILE A 247 9.19 23.41 -12.59
N ILE A 248 9.75 22.34 -12.05
CA ILE A 248 9.19 21.61 -10.91
C ILE A 248 10.32 21.26 -9.95
N ARG A 249 9.97 21.22 -8.67
CA ARG A 249 10.81 20.69 -7.61
C ARG A 249 10.07 19.57 -6.92
N LEU A 250 10.76 18.45 -6.72
CA LEU A 250 10.16 17.25 -6.16
C LEU A 250 10.99 16.75 -5.00
N ASP A 251 10.36 16.59 -3.85
CA ASP A 251 10.98 15.98 -2.68
C ASP A 251 11.03 14.46 -2.87
N PHE A 252 12.19 13.85 -2.55
CA PHE A 252 12.23 12.41 -2.41
C PHE A 252 11.43 12.01 -1.17
N THR A 253 10.47 11.11 -1.31
CA THR A 253 9.57 10.70 -0.22
C THR A 253 9.01 9.29 -0.41
N VAL A 254 8.22 8.85 0.54
CA VAL A 254 7.43 7.61 0.51
C VAL A 254 5.94 7.96 0.45
N ASN A 255 5.19 7.29 -0.43
CA ASN A 255 3.74 7.46 -0.53
C ASN A 255 2.97 6.65 0.54
N ASP A 256 1.64 6.75 0.52
CA ASP A 256 0.75 6.05 1.46
C ASP A 256 0.72 4.52 1.26
N GLU A 257 1.37 3.99 0.23
CA GLU A 257 1.51 2.56 -0.04
C GLU A 257 2.91 2.02 0.34
N GLY A 258 3.78 2.88 0.88
CA GLY A 258 5.14 2.50 1.27
C GLY A 258 6.14 2.48 0.10
N VAL A 259 5.77 3.03 -1.06
CA VAL A 259 6.59 3.11 -2.27
C VAL A 259 7.39 4.41 -2.27
N PHE A 260 8.69 4.32 -2.56
CA PHE A 260 9.57 5.48 -2.70
C PHE A 260 9.39 6.17 -4.06
N GLY A 261 9.51 7.50 -4.07
CA GLY A 261 9.37 8.29 -5.29
C GLY A 261 9.47 9.80 -5.03
N TRP A 262 8.83 10.58 -5.88
CA TRP A 262 9.02 12.03 -5.98
C TRP A 262 7.69 12.77 -5.81
N ALA A 263 7.57 13.57 -4.75
CA ALA A 263 6.38 14.39 -4.49
C ALA A 263 6.62 15.85 -4.86
N ASP A 264 5.66 16.47 -5.57
CA ASP A 264 5.73 17.88 -5.95
C ASP A 264 5.70 18.81 -4.72
N GLN A 265 6.68 19.71 -4.62
CA GLN A 265 6.78 20.67 -3.53
C GLN A 265 5.60 21.66 -3.49
N THR A 266 4.99 21.95 -4.64
CA THR A 266 3.87 22.89 -4.76
C THR A 266 2.52 22.22 -4.51
N ASN A 267 2.38 20.95 -4.90
CA ASN A 267 1.20 20.15 -4.63
C ASN A 267 1.58 18.73 -4.22
N LYS A 268 1.72 18.51 -2.90
CA LYS A 268 2.17 17.23 -2.33
C LYS A 268 1.27 16.03 -2.64
N SER A 269 0.04 16.23 -3.12
CA SER A 269 -0.80 15.12 -3.61
C SER A 269 -0.28 14.50 -4.92
N ASN A 270 0.55 15.24 -5.66
CA ASN A 270 1.16 14.76 -6.89
C ASN A 270 2.43 13.99 -6.55
N PHE A 271 2.36 12.67 -6.67
CA PHE A 271 3.47 11.75 -6.44
C PHE A 271 3.78 10.99 -7.74
N TYR A 272 5.06 10.83 -8.03
CA TYR A 272 5.53 10.20 -9.27
C TYR A 272 6.65 9.21 -8.99
N SER A 273 6.65 8.10 -9.71
CA SER A 273 7.86 7.29 -9.86
C SER A 273 8.91 8.04 -10.70
N SER A 274 10.18 7.66 -10.56
CA SER A 274 11.28 8.16 -11.40
C SER A 274 10.99 8.01 -12.90
N LYS A 275 10.33 6.93 -13.29
CA LYS A 275 9.96 6.66 -14.68
C LYS A 275 8.89 7.62 -15.21
N GLU A 276 7.83 7.81 -14.44
CA GLU A 276 6.73 8.69 -14.83
C GLU A 276 7.19 10.13 -14.96
N ILE A 277 7.89 10.67 -13.95
CA ILE A 277 8.30 12.07 -13.98
C ILE A 277 9.30 12.35 -15.09
N THR A 278 10.24 11.42 -15.32
CA THR A 278 11.20 11.51 -16.43
C THR A 278 10.49 11.54 -17.77
N TYR A 279 9.56 10.58 -17.99
CA TYR A 279 8.80 10.52 -19.23
C TYR A 279 8.00 11.81 -19.47
N ILE A 280 7.29 12.30 -18.46
CA ILE A 280 6.48 13.53 -18.53
C ILE A 280 7.35 14.72 -18.97
N TRP A 281 8.47 14.94 -18.28
CA TRP A 281 9.29 16.13 -18.49
C TRP A 281 10.15 16.08 -19.74
N VAL A 282 10.73 14.93 -20.07
CA VAL A 282 11.46 14.77 -21.35
C VAL A 282 10.50 14.93 -22.53
N THR A 283 9.29 14.36 -22.46
CA THR A 283 8.28 14.53 -23.50
C THR A 283 7.82 15.99 -23.60
N LYS A 284 7.61 16.66 -22.46
CA LYS A 284 7.26 18.08 -22.38
C LYS A 284 8.31 18.95 -23.04
N PHE A 285 9.59 18.69 -22.77
CA PHE A 285 10.72 19.36 -23.41
C PHE A 285 10.69 19.20 -24.93
N PHE A 286 10.66 17.97 -25.46
CA PHE A 286 10.68 17.78 -26.91
C PHE A 286 9.43 18.34 -27.61
N LYS A 287 8.24 18.23 -27.00
CA LYS A 287 7.03 18.87 -27.52
C LYS A 287 7.18 20.39 -27.63
N ARG A 288 7.76 21.03 -26.61
CA ARG A 288 8.03 22.47 -26.58
C ARG A 288 9.00 22.90 -27.69
N VAL A 289 10.09 22.14 -27.85
CA VAL A 289 11.17 22.48 -28.79
C VAL A 289 10.82 22.22 -30.26
N LEU A 290 9.82 21.37 -30.52
CA LEU A 290 9.38 21.00 -31.87
C LEU A 290 8.16 21.80 -32.36
N GLN A 291 7.52 22.60 -31.50
CA GLN A 291 6.51 23.58 -31.89
C GLN A 291 7.15 24.79 -32.55
#